data_AF-X1A093-F1
#
_entry.id   AF-X1A093-F1
#
_cell.length_a   1.000
_cell.length_b   1.000
_cell.length_c   1.000
_cell.angle_alpha   90.00
_cell.angle_beta   90.00
_cell.angle_gamma   90.00
#
_symmetry.space_group_name_H-M   'P 1'
#
loop_
_entity.id
_entity.type
_entity.pdbx_description
1 polymer ?
#
loop_
_entity_poly.entity_id
_entity_poly.type
_entity_poly.pdbx_seq_one_letter_code
_entity_poly.pdbx_strand_id
1 'polypeptide(L)'
;WIRNPDLNEMSSYISASNNKVKMVTIASELEGSEEVVNFLKENNIIISLGHTDATYNQTVKAFKNGYNHVNHCFNAMRGFHYKEPGVVGAILQSEGIYTEIICDGIHVHPSTIKILIDNIGVENVVLITDANKAAGLGNGKYNFLNKEILVENRKATLKDGTIAGSVININEAFKNMVKMVGTSIQDAIKMATINPAKSIKFDKILGSLEEGKKADIVVMDEDLNLLFTIKNGKTIKHG
;
A
#
# COMPACT_ATOMS: atom_id res chain seq x y z
N TRP A 1 -1.71 -2.49 -21.06
CA TRP A 1 -3.01 -2.01 -21.56
C TRP A 1 -3.76 -1.43 -20.36
N ILE A 2 -4.39 -0.27 -20.52
CA ILE A 2 -5.22 0.41 -19.51
C ILE A 2 -6.59 0.63 -20.16
N ARG A 3 -7.67 0.40 -19.42
CA ARG A 3 -9.06 0.47 -19.90
C ARG A 3 -9.99 0.85 -18.75
N ASN A 4 -11.19 1.31 -19.10
CA ASN A 4 -12.24 1.60 -18.13
C ASN A 4 -12.63 0.34 -17.35
N PRO A 5 -13.00 0.47 -16.06
CA PRO A 5 -13.56 -0.63 -15.29
C PRO A 5 -14.79 -1.25 -15.97
N ASP A 6 -14.82 -2.58 -16.03
CA ASP A 6 -15.93 -3.34 -16.57
C ASP A 6 -16.39 -4.39 -15.55
N LEU A 7 -17.71 -4.45 -15.31
CA LEU A 7 -18.31 -5.32 -14.31
C LEU A 7 -18.14 -6.81 -14.64
N ASN A 8 -18.32 -7.19 -15.91
CA ASN A 8 -18.23 -8.59 -16.32
C ASN A 8 -16.80 -9.11 -16.17
N GLU A 9 -15.82 -8.28 -16.52
CA GLU A 9 -14.42 -8.61 -16.33
C GLU A 9 -14.04 -8.71 -14.86
N MET A 10 -14.45 -7.76 -14.03
CA MET A 10 -14.20 -7.82 -12.59
C MET A 10 -14.78 -9.09 -11.97
N SER A 11 -16.02 -9.41 -12.33
CA SER A 11 -16.68 -10.66 -11.91
C SER A 11 -15.91 -11.90 -12.37
N SER A 12 -15.40 -11.90 -13.60
CA SER A 12 -14.59 -13.01 -14.13
C SER A 12 -13.27 -13.18 -13.36
N TYR A 13 -12.61 -12.09 -12.95
CA TYR A 13 -11.36 -12.14 -12.19
C TYR A 13 -11.56 -12.64 -10.77
N ILE A 14 -12.60 -12.17 -10.10
CA ILE A 14 -12.96 -12.64 -8.76
C ILE A 14 -13.30 -14.14 -8.81
N SER A 15 -14.10 -14.56 -9.79
CA SER A 15 -14.41 -15.97 -10.02
C SER A 15 -13.16 -16.80 -10.28
N ALA A 16 -12.29 -16.37 -11.19
CA ALA A 16 -11.04 -17.06 -11.53
C ALA A 16 -10.08 -17.18 -10.32
N SER A 17 -10.13 -16.23 -9.39
CA SER A 17 -9.35 -16.28 -8.15
C SER A 17 -9.89 -17.28 -7.11
N ASN A 18 -11.07 -17.90 -7.35
CA ASN A 18 -11.87 -18.59 -6.35
C ASN A 18 -12.23 -17.69 -5.16
N ASN A 19 -12.70 -16.47 -5.44
CA ASN A 19 -13.09 -15.47 -4.43
C ASN A 19 -11.97 -15.12 -3.43
N LYS A 20 -10.71 -15.16 -3.89
CA LYS A 20 -9.53 -14.84 -3.07
C LYS A 20 -9.12 -13.37 -3.13
N VAL A 21 -9.63 -12.61 -4.11
CA VAL A 21 -9.41 -11.15 -4.17
C VAL A 21 -9.89 -10.51 -2.87
N LYS A 22 -9.03 -9.69 -2.24
CA LYS A 22 -9.34 -8.97 -0.99
C LYS A 22 -9.44 -7.47 -1.18
N MET A 23 -8.76 -6.95 -2.18
CA MET A 23 -8.72 -5.53 -2.47
C MET A 23 -8.60 -5.32 -3.97
N VAL A 24 -9.21 -4.25 -4.47
CA VAL A 24 -9.04 -3.78 -5.85
C VAL A 24 -8.77 -2.28 -5.81
N THR A 25 -7.72 -1.84 -6.53
CA THR A 25 -7.41 -0.43 -6.74
C THR A 25 -8.06 0.07 -8.02
N ILE A 26 -8.87 1.14 -7.93
CA ILE A 26 -9.62 1.72 -9.04
C ILE A 26 -9.51 3.25 -9.02
N ALA A 27 -9.40 3.85 -10.21
CA ALA A 27 -9.51 5.29 -10.38
C ALA A 27 -10.99 5.70 -10.43
N SER A 28 -11.46 6.45 -9.43
CA SER A 28 -12.88 6.71 -9.21
C SER A 28 -13.59 7.51 -10.30
N GLU A 29 -12.83 8.25 -11.11
CA GLU A 29 -13.32 9.13 -12.18
C GLU A 29 -13.59 8.41 -13.49
N LEU A 30 -13.16 7.15 -13.63
CA LEU A 30 -13.35 6.38 -14.86
C LEU A 30 -14.80 5.91 -15.00
N GLU A 31 -15.29 5.88 -16.24
CA GLU A 31 -16.58 5.30 -16.60
C GLU A 31 -16.66 3.82 -16.18
N GLY A 32 -17.82 3.39 -15.66
CA GLY A 32 -18.01 2.04 -15.14
C GLY A 32 -17.54 1.82 -13.69
N SER A 33 -16.80 2.76 -13.10
CA SER A 33 -16.30 2.62 -11.72
C SER A 33 -17.41 2.43 -10.69
N GLU A 34 -18.55 3.12 -10.84
CA GLU A 34 -19.66 3.05 -9.89
C GLU A 34 -20.29 1.64 -9.83
N GLU A 35 -20.53 1.03 -10.98
CA GLU A 35 -21.08 -0.33 -11.08
C GLU A 35 -20.13 -1.36 -10.47
N VAL A 36 -18.83 -1.26 -10.81
CA VAL A 36 -17.80 -2.14 -10.26
C VAL A 36 -17.69 -1.96 -8.74
N VAL A 37 -17.70 -0.73 -8.24
CA VAL A 37 -17.65 -0.42 -6.80
C VAL A 37 -18.84 -1.02 -6.05
N ASN A 38 -20.04 -0.93 -6.60
CA ASN A 38 -21.23 -1.52 -5.98
C ASN A 38 -21.10 -3.05 -5.88
N PHE A 39 -20.66 -3.69 -6.97
CA PHE A 39 -20.39 -5.12 -6.98
C PHE A 39 -19.29 -5.54 -5.98
N LEU A 40 -18.19 -4.79 -5.87
CA LEU A 40 -17.13 -5.07 -4.91
C LEU A 40 -17.60 -4.96 -3.46
N LYS A 41 -18.45 -3.97 -3.13
CA LYS A 41 -19.07 -3.82 -1.81
C LYS A 41 -19.93 -5.03 -1.45
N GLU A 42 -20.79 -5.46 -2.37
CA GLU A 42 -21.67 -6.64 -2.18
C GLU A 42 -20.85 -7.92 -1.93
N ASN A 43 -19.65 -8.01 -2.50
CA ASN A 43 -18.73 -9.13 -2.32
C ASN A 43 -17.74 -8.96 -1.16
N ASN A 44 -17.90 -7.93 -0.32
CA ASN A 44 -17.02 -7.63 0.82
C ASN A 44 -15.54 -7.44 0.44
N ILE A 45 -15.27 -6.94 -0.77
CA ILE A 45 -13.92 -6.64 -1.25
C ILE A 45 -13.58 -5.18 -0.94
N ILE A 46 -12.36 -4.95 -0.44
CA ILE A 46 -11.87 -3.60 -0.11
C ILE A 46 -11.62 -2.81 -1.40
N ILE A 47 -12.00 -1.54 -1.40
CA ILE A 47 -11.90 -0.68 -2.57
C ILE A 47 -10.85 0.38 -2.27
N SER A 48 -9.76 0.33 -3.02
CA SER A 48 -8.67 1.28 -2.90
C SER A 48 -8.70 2.30 -4.03
N LEU A 49 -8.47 3.57 -3.69
CA LEU A 49 -8.29 4.65 -4.64
C LEU A 49 -6.82 4.73 -5.04
N GLY A 50 -6.52 4.76 -6.33
CA GLY A 50 -5.15 4.91 -6.82
C GLY A 50 -5.08 5.03 -8.32
N HIS A 51 -3.92 5.41 -8.85
CA HIS A 51 -3.72 5.62 -10.30
C HIS A 51 -4.79 6.55 -10.90
N THR A 52 -5.11 7.63 -10.19
CA THR A 52 -6.29 8.48 -10.42
C THR A 52 -5.89 9.95 -10.59
N ASP A 53 -6.53 10.62 -11.55
CA ASP A 53 -6.49 12.07 -11.70
C ASP A 53 -7.81 12.72 -11.25
N ALA A 54 -8.48 12.14 -10.25
CA ALA A 54 -9.68 12.71 -9.66
C ALA A 54 -9.40 14.10 -9.04
N THR A 55 -10.36 15.02 -9.20
CA THR A 55 -10.43 16.26 -8.41
C THR A 55 -10.68 15.96 -6.93
N TYR A 56 -10.38 16.92 -6.05
CA TYR A 56 -10.73 16.84 -4.63
C TYR A 56 -12.19 16.42 -4.41
N ASN A 57 -13.13 17.06 -5.11
CA ASN A 57 -14.57 16.77 -4.95
C ASN A 57 -14.93 15.35 -5.39
N GLN A 58 -14.32 14.85 -6.46
CA GLN A 58 -14.51 13.46 -6.90
C GLN A 58 -13.94 12.48 -5.86
N THR A 59 -12.77 12.76 -5.29
CA THR A 59 -12.16 11.93 -4.24
C THR A 59 -13.00 11.90 -2.97
N VAL A 60 -13.50 13.05 -2.50
CA VAL A 60 -14.41 13.11 -1.34
C VAL A 60 -15.70 12.32 -1.62
N LYS A 61 -16.24 12.40 -2.83
CA LYS A 61 -17.40 11.58 -3.24
C LYS A 61 -17.04 10.08 -3.24
N ALA A 62 -15.85 9.71 -3.73
CA ALA A 62 -15.38 8.34 -3.74
C ALA A 62 -15.28 7.75 -2.32
N PHE A 63 -14.69 8.50 -1.37
CA PHE A 63 -14.63 8.07 0.03
C PHE A 63 -16.02 7.83 0.64
N LYS A 64 -16.98 8.72 0.36
CA LYS A 64 -18.38 8.53 0.77
C LYS A 64 -19.05 7.31 0.11
N ASN A 65 -18.59 6.89 -1.05
CA ASN A 65 -19.17 5.79 -1.83
C ASN A 65 -18.54 4.42 -1.52
N GLY A 66 -17.61 4.34 -0.55
CA GLY A 66 -17.06 3.09 -0.03
C GLY A 66 -15.58 2.84 -0.34
N TYR A 67 -14.89 3.80 -0.97
CA TYR A 67 -13.43 3.77 -1.06
C TYR A 67 -12.87 4.06 0.33
N ASN A 68 -12.36 3.04 1.01
CA ASN A 68 -11.85 3.15 2.38
C ASN A 68 -10.33 2.88 2.48
N HIS A 69 -9.67 2.81 1.33
CA HIS A 69 -8.24 2.57 1.20
C HIS A 69 -7.64 3.46 0.12
N VAL A 70 -6.37 3.82 0.23
CA VAL A 70 -5.62 4.59 -0.77
C VAL A 70 -4.33 3.86 -1.09
N ASN A 71 -4.12 3.58 -2.37
CA ASN A 71 -2.98 2.87 -2.89
C ASN A 71 -1.77 3.81 -2.97
N HIS A 72 -0.59 3.35 -2.54
CA HIS A 72 0.71 4.05 -2.56
C HIS A 72 0.64 5.60 -2.59
N CYS A 73 0.15 6.20 -1.50
CA CYS A 73 -0.11 7.64 -1.40
C CYS A 73 1.01 8.52 -1.97
N PHE A 74 0.61 9.63 -2.60
CA PHE A 74 1.45 10.55 -3.38
C PHE A 74 1.90 10.06 -4.76
N ASN A 75 1.80 8.76 -5.06
CA ASN A 75 2.33 8.17 -6.28
C ASN A 75 1.20 7.96 -7.29
N ALA A 76 1.44 8.36 -8.54
CA ALA A 76 0.47 8.23 -9.64
C ALA A 76 -0.95 8.74 -9.29
N MET A 77 -1.04 9.86 -8.58
CA MET A 77 -2.31 10.49 -8.23
C MET A 77 -2.22 12.01 -8.33
N ARG A 78 -3.37 12.69 -8.48
CA ARG A 78 -3.39 14.15 -8.49
C ARG A 78 -2.81 14.73 -7.20
N GLY A 79 -1.73 15.48 -7.34
CA GLY A 79 -1.03 16.15 -6.24
C GLY A 79 -1.84 17.28 -5.61
N PHE A 80 -1.27 17.89 -4.57
CA PHE A 80 -1.88 19.02 -3.89
C PHE A 80 -1.61 20.34 -4.62
N HIS A 81 -2.66 21.13 -4.85
CA HIS A 81 -2.55 22.52 -5.27
C HIS A 81 -3.52 23.40 -4.47
N TYR A 82 -3.11 24.61 -4.07
CA TYR A 82 -3.87 25.45 -3.14
C TYR A 82 -5.29 25.86 -3.63
N LYS A 83 -5.55 25.86 -4.94
CA LYS A 83 -6.89 26.10 -5.53
C LYS A 83 -7.69 24.84 -5.83
N GLU A 84 -7.01 23.71 -5.97
CA GLU A 84 -7.61 22.41 -6.30
C GLU A 84 -6.78 21.38 -5.55
N PRO A 85 -7.16 21.03 -4.30
CA PRO A 85 -6.32 20.22 -3.44
C PRO A 85 -6.07 18.80 -3.98
N GLY A 86 -6.83 18.37 -4.99
CA GLY A 86 -6.68 17.08 -5.64
C GLY A 86 -6.91 15.90 -4.70
N VAL A 87 -6.38 14.75 -5.10
CA VAL A 87 -6.45 13.51 -4.32
C VAL A 87 -5.69 13.66 -3.00
N VAL A 88 -4.48 14.21 -3.04
CA VAL A 88 -3.64 14.40 -1.84
C VAL A 88 -4.32 15.27 -0.79
N GLY A 89 -4.93 16.38 -1.18
CA GLY A 89 -5.64 17.24 -0.24
C GLY A 89 -6.87 16.58 0.38
N ALA A 90 -7.59 15.74 -0.38
CA ALA A 90 -8.70 14.97 0.15
C ALA A 90 -8.24 13.91 1.16
N ILE A 91 -7.11 13.23 0.90
CA ILE A 91 -6.52 12.25 1.82
C ILE A 91 -6.14 12.91 3.14
N LEU A 92 -5.41 14.04 3.08
CA LEU A 92 -4.95 14.75 4.28
C LEU A 92 -6.09 15.28 5.16
N GLN A 93 -7.30 15.42 4.61
CA GLN A 93 -8.48 15.84 5.35
C GLN A 93 -9.42 14.68 5.70
N SER A 94 -9.07 13.45 5.33
CA SER A 94 -9.91 12.28 5.53
C SER A 94 -9.67 11.64 6.89
N GLU A 95 -10.75 11.18 7.51
CA GLU A 95 -10.72 10.38 8.73
C GLU A 95 -11.15 8.95 8.41
N GLY A 96 -10.46 7.96 8.98
CA GLY A 96 -10.82 6.55 8.84
C GLY A 96 -10.56 5.94 7.45
N ILE A 97 -9.78 6.62 6.62
CA ILE A 97 -9.31 6.09 5.33
C ILE A 97 -7.90 5.56 5.50
N TYR A 98 -7.72 4.25 5.30
CA TYR A 98 -6.40 3.64 5.31
C TYR A 98 -5.60 4.10 4.10
N THR A 99 -4.33 4.43 4.30
CA THR A 99 -3.47 5.01 3.27
C THR A 99 -2.13 4.29 3.24
N GLU A 100 -1.83 3.68 2.11
CA GLU A 100 -0.57 2.98 1.91
C GLU A 100 0.60 3.94 1.71
N ILE A 101 1.78 3.58 2.23
CA ILE A 101 3.01 4.34 2.03
C ILE A 101 4.19 3.43 1.72
N ILE A 102 5.01 3.83 0.74
CA ILE A 102 6.28 3.18 0.41
C ILE A 102 7.40 3.98 1.08
N CYS A 103 8.05 3.40 2.10
CA CYS A 103 9.11 4.07 2.86
C CYS A 103 10.51 3.64 2.41
N ASP A 104 10.89 3.94 1.17
CA ASP A 104 12.22 3.65 0.63
C ASP A 104 13.13 4.89 0.49
N GLY A 105 12.60 6.07 0.79
CA GLY A 105 13.29 7.35 0.62
C GLY A 105 13.43 7.79 -0.84
N ILE A 106 12.85 7.05 -1.79
CA ILE A 106 12.90 7.31 -3.23
C ILE A 106 11.51 7.74 -3.72
N HIS A 107 10.47 6.98 -3.36
CA HIS A 107 9.09 7.26 -3.78
C HIS A 107 8.53 8.50 -3.07
N VAL A 108 8.77 8.60 -1.76
CA VAL A 108 8.24 9.67 -0.93
C VAL A 108 9.32 10.18 0.02
N HIS A 109 9.48 11.51 0.07
CA HIS A 109 10.40 12.15 1.00
C HIS A 109 9.97 11.89 2.47
N PRO A 110 10.88 11.59 3.41
CA PRO A 110 10.52 11.28 4.80
C PRO A 110 9.63 12.33 5.48
N SER A 111 9.90 13.62 5.26
CA SER A 111 9.06 14.70 5.80
C SER A 111 7.63 14.68 5.27
N THR A 112 7.40 14.24 4.03
CA THR A 112 6.06 14.09 3.45
C THR A 112 5.30 12.92 4.10
N ILE A 113 6.00 11.82 4.42
CA ILE A 113 5.44 10.72 5.20
C ILE A 113 5.03 11.21 6.60
N LYS A 114 5.87 12.04 7.23
CA LYS A 114 5.54 12.64 8.53
C LYS A 114 4.31 13.53 8.47
N ILE A 115 4.20 14.39 7.46
CA ILE A 115 3.00 15.22 7.21
C ILE A 115 1.75 14.34 7.07
N LEU A 116 1.83 13.24 6.32
CA LEU A 116 0.71 12.30 6.18
C LEU A 116 0.28 11.76 7.55
N ILE A 117 1.22 11.19 8.32
CA ILE A 117 0.96 10.63 9.65
C ILE A 117 0.33 11.67 10.58
N ASP A 118 0.85 12.89 10.59
CA ASP A 118 0.38 13.96 11.48
C ASP A 118 -1.04 14.43 11.14
N ASN A 119 -1.51 14.24 9.89
CA ASN A 119 -2.84 14.63 9.45
C ASN A 119 -3.87 13.48 9.58
N ILE A 120 -3.53 12.27 9.11
CA ILE A 120 -4.49 11.16 9.08
C ILE A 120 -4.39 10.23 10.30
N GLY A 121 -3.32 10.38 11.09
CA GLY A 121 -3.04 9.55 12.26
C GLY A 121 -2.36 8.22 11.93
N VAL A 122 -1.52 7.75 12.85
CA VAL A 122 -0.76 6.49 12.73
C VAL A 122 -1.65 5.29 12.40
N GLU A 123 -2.83 5.20 13.02
CA GLU A 123 -3.75 4.07 12.86
C GLU A 123 -4.28 3.89 11.42
N ASN A 124 -4.22 4.96 10.62
CA ASN A 124 -4.71 4.97 9.23
C ASN A 124 -3.58 4.84 8.20
N VAL A 125 -2.31 4.69 8.62
CA VAL A 125 -1.19 4.48 7.70
C VAL A 125 -0.88 2.99 7.59
N VAL A 126 -0.74 2.51 6.36
CA VAL A 126 -0.35 1.13 6.04
C VAL A 126 1.01 1.14 5.34
N LEU A 127 2.02 0.52 5.97
CA LEU A 127 3.33 0.40 5.36
C LEU A 127 3.32 -0.73 4.33
N ILE A 128 3.68 -0.39 3.09
CA ILE A 128 3.81 -1.34 1.99
C ILE A 128 5.20 -1.28 1.39
N THR A 129 5.53 -2.27 0.57
CA THR A 129 6.74 -2.22 -0.25
C THR A 129 6.47 -1.73 -1.66
N ASP A 130 5.35 -2.13 -2.28
CA ASP A 130 5.19 -2.10 -3.75
C ASP A 130 6.40 -2.73 -4.49
N ALA A 131 6.99 -3.75 -3.86
CA ALA A 131 8.18 -4.40 -4.37
C ALA A 131 7.89 -5.16 -5.67
N ASN A 132 8.69 -4.92 -6.70
CA ASN A 132 8.66 -5.70 -7.93
C ASN A 132 9.56 -6.95 -7.82
N LYS A 133 9.58 -7.75 -8.89
CA LYS A 133 10.34 -9.02 -8.96
C LYS A 133 11.85 -8.90 -8.77
N ALA A 134 12.43 -7.70 -8.83
CA ALA A 134 13.86 -7.46 -8.65
C ALA A 134 14.25 -7.23 -7.19
N ALA A 135 13.28 -7.09 -6.28
CA ALA A 135 13.54 -6.97 -4.85
C ALA A 135 14.38 -8.15 -4.33
N GLY A 136 15.49 -7.83 -3.66
CA GLY A 136 16.45 -8.82 -3.16
C GLY A 136 17.42 -9.40 -4.20
N LEU A 137 17.37 -9.00 -5.47
CA LEU A 137 18.24 -9.54 -6.53
C LEU A 137 19.45 -8.65 -6.86
N GLY A 138 19.53 -7.45 -6.29
CA GLY A 138 20.63 -6.49 -6.53
C GLY A 138 20.42 -5.60 -7.77
N ASN A 139 21.49 -4.91 -8.18
CA ASN A 139 21.48 -4.06 -9.37
C ASN A 139 21.49 -4.93 -10.64
N GLY A 140 20.76 -4.49 -11.68
CA GLY A 140 20.71 -5.23 -12.95
C GLY A 140 19.51 -4.88 -13.82
N LYS A 141 19.37 -5.63 -14.91
CA LYS A 141 18.22 -5.55 -15.83
C LYS A 141 17.27 -6.70 -15.62
N TYR A 142 15.99 -6.40 -15.52
CA TYR A 142 14.93 -7.36 -15.22
C TYR A 142 13.70 -7.13 -16.11
N ASN A 143 13.04 -8.19 -16.55
CA ASN A 143 11.81 -8.07 -17.37
C ASN A 143 10.52 -8.22 -16.54
N PHE A 144 9.75 -7.15 -16.34
CA PHE A 144 8.48 -7.20 -15.60
C PHE A 144 7.33 -6.74 -16.50
N LEU A 145 6.26 -7.55 -16.62
CA LEU A 145 5.11 -7.27 -17.49
C LEU A 145 5.50 -6.89 -18.94
N ASN A 146 6.46 -7.63 -19.50
CA ASN A 146 7.05 -7.38 -20.84
C ASN A 146 7.73 -6.01 -20.99
N LYS A 147 8.08 -5.35 -19.88
CA LYS A 147 8.90 -4.14 -19.86
C LYS A 147 10.26 -4.44 -19.23
N GLU A 148 11.31 -3.87 -19.81
CA GLU A 148 12.64 -3.88 -19.19
C GLU A 148 12.67 -2.86 -18.05
N ILE A 149 13.10 -3.31 -16.88
CA ILE A 149 13.36 -2.51 -15.69
C ILE A 149 14.86 -2.53 -15.43
N LEU A 150 15.44 -1.35 -15.24
CA LEU A 150 16.80 -1.18 -14.76
C LEU A 150 16.76 -0.88 -13.25
N VAL A 151 17.51 -1.66 -12.47
CA VAL A 151 17.70 -1.43 -11.04
C VAL A 151 19.13 -0.95 -10.81
N GLU A 152 19.24 0.28 -10.31
CA GLU A 152 20.49 0.90 -9.91
C GLU A 152 20.29 1.64 -8.59
N ASN A 153 21.18 1.41 -7.62
CA ASN A 153 21.15 2.08 -6.31
C ASN A 153 19.77 2.01 -5.62
N ARG A 154 19.16 0.82 -5.63
CA ARG A 154 17.82 0.54 -5.05
C ARG A 154 16.65 1.25 -5.75
N LYS A 155 16.86 1.89 -6.89
CA LYS A 155 15.81 2.51 -7.70
C LYS A 155 15.51 1.63 -8.91
N ALA A 156 14.26 1.21 -9.07
CA ALA A 156 13.78 0.49 -10.25
C ALA A 156 13.13 1.48 -11.23
N THR A 157 13.60 1.51 -12.48
CA THR A 157 13.07 2.42 -13.50
C THR A 157 12.84 1.73 -14.84
N LEU A 158 11.85 2.23 -15.59
CA LEU A 158 11.69 1.96 -17.02
C LEU A 158 12.72 2.76 -17.84
N LYS A 159 12.81 2.48 -19.14
CA LYS A 159 13.71 3.18 -20.07
C LYS A 159 13.51 4.69 -20.12
N ASP A 160 12.30 5.18 -19.84
CA ASP A 160 11.95 6.60 -19.81
C ASP A 160 12.22 7.28 -18.44
N GLY A 161 12.77 6.54 -17.48
CA GLY A 161 13.05 7.03 -16.12
C GLY A 161 11.88 6.93 -15.15
N THR A 162 10.69 6.48 -15.60
CA THR A 162 9.53 6.25 -14.74
C THR A 162 9.86 5.18 -13.69
N ILE A 163 9.54 5.44 -12.44
CA ILE A 163 9.72 4.46 -11.35
C ILE A 163 8.78 3.28 -11.56
N ALA A 164 9.30 2.06 -11.47
CA ALA A 164 8.58 0.82 -11.78
C ALA A 164 8.40 -0.06 -10.54
N GLY A 165 7.61 0.42 -9.57
CA GLY A 165 7.56 -0.15 -8.23
C GLY A 165 8.88 0.04 -7.47
N SER A 166 8.98 -0.54 -6.29
CA SER A 166 10.19 -0.49 -5.48
C SER A 166 10.99 -1.80 -5.54
N VAL A 167 12.14 -1.81 -4.88
CA VAL A 167 12.90 -3.03 -4.57
C VAL A 167 13.17 -3.17 -3.07
N ILE A 168 12.45 -2.41 -2.24
CA ILE A 168 12.62 -2.44 -0.77
C ILE A 168 11.92 -3.67 -0.18
N ASN A 169 12.54 -4.27 0.83
CA ASN A 169 11.88 -5.28 1.66
C ASN A 169 11.14 -4.63 2.83
N ILE A 170 10.16 -5.33 3.42
CA ILE A 170 9.31 -4.73 4.45
C ILE A 170 10.09 -4.39 5.74
N ASN A 171 11.14 -5.14 6.07
CA ASN A 171 11.99 -4.89 7.24
C ASN A 171 12.83 -3.62 7.09
N GLU A 172 13.37 -3.33 5.90
CA GLU A 172 14.04 -2.06 5.60
C GLU A 172 13.05 -0.91 5.59
N ALA A 173 11.87 -1.08 5.01
CA ALA A 173 10.83 -0.05 5.02
C ALA A 173 10.43 0.29 6.47
N PHE A 174 10.28 -0.73 7.33
CA PHE A 174 10.03 -0.56 8.76
C PHE A 174 11.17 0.17 9.47
N LYS A 175 12.43 -0.23 9.22
CA LYS A 175 13.61 0.43 9.76
C LYS A 175 13.71 1.89 9.32
N ASN A 176 13.32 2.21 8.08
CA ASN A 176 13.26 3.56 7.56
C ASN A 176 12.19 4.41 8.23
N MET A 177 11.02 3.85 8.56
CA MET A 177 10.00 4.58 9.34
C MET A 177 10.59 5.07 10.68
N VAL A 178 11.36 4.22 11.37
CA VAL A 178 11.99 4.60 12.64
C VAL A 178 13.18 5.54 12.42
N LYS A 179 14.16 5.17 11.57
CA LYS A 179 15.45 5.88 11.47
C LYS A 179 15.42 7.10 10.55
N MET A 180 14.59 7.11 9.50
CA MET A 180 14.53 8.20 8.51
C MET A 180 13.32 9.13 8.73
N VAL A 181 12.14 8.57 9.03
CA VAL A 181 10.92 9.37 9.27
C VAL A 181 10.85 9.83 10.74
N GLY A 182 11.46 9.10 11.67
CA GLY A 182 11.50 9.45 13.09
C GLY A 182 10.26 9.04 13.87
N THR A 183 9.54 8.01 13.43
CA THR A 183 8.39 7.48 14.18
C THR A 183 8.87 6.65 15.36
N SER A 184 8.01 6.50 16.38
CA SER A 184 8.28 5.51 17.44
C SER A 184 8.30 4.09 16.84
N ILE A 185 8.99 3.16 17.51
CA ILE A 185 8.99 1.74 17.11
C ILE A 185 7.56 1.19 17.17
N GLN A 186 6.77 1.59 18.18
CA GLN A 186 5.39 1.16 18.38
C GLN A 186 4.50 1.59 17.21
N ASP A 187 4.64 2.83 16.75
CA ASP A 187 3.88 3.34 15.60
C ASP A 187 4.29 2.64 14.31
N ALA A 188 5.60 2.45 14.10
CA ALA A 188 6.11 1.69 12.96
C ALA A 188 5.59 0.24 12.93
N ILE A 189 5.49 -0.42 14.10
CA ILE A 189 4.91 -1.76 14.22
C ILE A 189 3.45 -1.72 13.79
N LYS A 190 2.66 -0.75 14.29
CA LYS A 190 1.24 -0.65 13.93
C LYS A 190 1.05 -0.53 12.42
N MET A 191 1.80 0.37 11.79
CA MET A 191 1.74 0.61 10.35
C MET A 191 2.15 -0.62 9.52
N ALA A 192 3.04 -1.47 10.04
CA ALA A 192 3.51 -2.68 9.36
C ALA A 192 2.69 -3.95 9.68
N THR A 193 1.88 -3.97 10.75
CA THR A 193 1.20 -5.19 11.21
C THR A 193 -0.30 -5.04 11.39
N ILE A 194 -0.75 -4.32 12.44
CA ILE A 194 -2.17 -4.30 12.80
C ILE A 194 -3.00 -3.43 11.85
N ASN A 195 -2.44 -2.33 11.34
CA ASN A 195 -3.12 -1.46 10.39
C ASN A 195 -3.40 -2.19 9.06
N PRO A 196 -2.41 -2.84 8.40
CA PRO A 196 -2.70 -3.66 7.23
C PRO A 196 -3.72 -4.75 7.55
N ALA A 197 -3.62 -5.44 8.69
CA ALA A 197 -4.58 -6.47 9.06
C ALA A 197 -6.02 -5.91 9.20
N LYS A 198 -6.21 -4.77 9.86
CA LYS A 198 -7.52 -4.10 9.99
C LYS A 198 -8.04 -3.61 8.63
N SER A 199 -7.17 -3.06 7.78
CA SER A 199 -7.55 -2.52 6.46
C SER A 199 -8.22 -3.57 5.55
N ILE A 200 -7.87 -4.85 5.73
CA ILE A 200 -8.46 -5.98 5.01
C ILE A 200 -9.36 -6.88 5.88
N LYS A 201 -9.66 -6.49 7.12
CA LYS A 201 -10.53 -7.21 8.08
C LYS A 201 -9.98 -8.58 8.55
N PHE A 202 -8.67 -8.69 8.71
CA PHE A 202 -7.95 -9.88 9.20
C PHE A 202 -7.37 -9.71 10.62
N ASP A 203 -7.64 -8.58 11.27
CA ASP A 203 -7.13 -8.22 12.60
C ASP A 203 -7.56 -9.17 13.72
N LYS A 204 -8.64 -9.94 13.53
CA LYS A 204 -9.05 -11.00 14.47
C LYS A 204 -8.07 -12.18 14.52
N ILE A 205 -7.24 -12.37 13.49
CA ILE A 205 -6.33 -13.53 13.39
C ILE A 205 -4.87 -13.15 13.19
N LEU A 206 -4.57 -11.90 12.82
CA LEU A 206 -3.24 -11.39 12.47
C LEU A 206 -3.01 -9.99 13.05
N GLY A 207 -1.75 -9.54 12.99
CA GLY A 207 -1.39 -8.14 13.18
C GLY A 207 -0.98 -7.73 14.60
N SER A 208 -1.26 -8.57 15.62
CA SER A 208 -0.84 -8.35 17.00
C SER A 208 -0.54 -9.66 17.74
N LEU A 209 0.19 -9.54 18.85
CA LEU A 209 0.50 -10.64 19.75
C LEU A 209 -0.58 -10.73 20.83
N GLU A 210 -1.63 -11.48 20.54
CA GLU A 210 -2.78 -11.73 21.42
C GLU A 210 -3.11 -13.22 21.43
N GLU A 211 -3.59 -13.72 22.57
CA GLU A 211 -4.06 -15.10 22.69
C GLU A 211 -5.15 -15.40 21.64
N GLY A 212 -5.05 -16.58 21.01
CA GLY A 212 -5.97 -17.02 19.97
C GLY A 212 -5.64 -16.56 18.53
N LYS A 213 -4.71 -15.61 18.35
CA LYS A 213 -4.23 -15.22 17.00
C LYS A 213 -3.15 -16.16 16.47
N LYS A 214 -2.85 -16.06 15.18
CA LYS A 214 -1.76 -16.84 14.56
C LYS A 214 -0.42 -16.45 15.14
N ALA A 215 0.42 -17.45 15.42
CA ALA A 215 1.83 -17.28 15.77
C ALA A 215 2.67 -16.94 14.53
N ASP A 216 2.37 -15.78 13.93
CA ASP A 216 3.16 -15.13 12.87
C ASP A 216 3.92 -13.96 13.51
N ILE A 217 5.21 -14.16 13.77
CA ILE A 217 6.04 -13.28 14.62
C ILE A 217 7.33 -12.95 13.89
N VAL A 218 7.79 -11.71 14.04
CA VAL A 218 9.10 -11.26 13.57
C VAL A 218 9.96 -10.93 14.78
N VAL A 219 11.20 -11.43 14.81
CA VAL A 219 12.16 -11.15 15.88
C VAL A 219 13.34 -10.38 15.30
N MET A 220 13.66 -9.26 15.93
CA MET A 220 14.73 -8.34 15.50
C MET A 220 15.67 -8.03 16.67
N ASP A 221 16.87 -7.55 16.38
CA ASP A 221 17.78 -6.98 17.37
C ASP A 221 17.47 -5.50 17.69
N GLU A 222 18.24 -4.90 18.58
CA GLU A 222 18.13 -3.48 18.97
C GLU A 222 18.40 -2.49 17.83
N ASP A 223 19.11 -2.93 16.79
CA ASP A 223 19.40 -2.17 15.58
C ASP A 223 18.33 -2.32 14.49
N LEU A 224 17.25 -3.05 14.81
CA LEU A 224 16.14 -3.40 13.93
C LEU A 224 16.56 -4.28 12.75
N ASN A 225 17.60 -5.10 12.91
CA ASN A 225 17.96 -6.13 11.94
C ASN A 225 17.15 -7.40 12.21
N LEU A 226 16.69 -8.06 11.15
CA LEU A 226 15.93 -9.30 11.24
C LEU A 226 16.82 -10.45 11.75
N LEU A 227 16.40 -11.11 12.83
CA LEU A 227 17.09 -12.30 13.35
C LEU A 227 16.44 -13.58 12.79
N PHE A 228 15.12 -13.71 12.96
CA PHE A 228 14.34 -14.83 12.43
C PHE A 228 12.85 -14.48 12.43
N THR A 229 12.05 -15.31 11.77
CA THR A 229 10.59 -15.23 11.85
C THR A 229 10.00 -16.52 12.41
N ILE A 230 8.78 -16.45 12.91
CA ILE A 230 7.95 -17.59 13.25
C ILE A 230 6.71 -17.48 12.36
N LYS A 231 6.36 -18.56 11.66
CA LYS A 231 5.17 -18.60 10.79
C LYS A 231 4.30 -19.80 11.16
N ASN A 232 3.05 -19.55 11.53
CA ASN A 232 2.14 -20.53 12.10
C ASN A 232 2.83 -21.38 13.20
N GLY A 233 3.59 -20.73 14.09
CA GLY A 233 4.27 -21.37 15.22
C GLY A 233 5.58 -22.09 14.86
N LYS A 234 6.05 -22.05 13.61
CA LYS A 234 7.32 -22.67 13.18
C LYS A 234 8.39 -21.61 12.94
N THR A 235 9.53 -21.75 13.61
CA THR A 235 10.70 -20.87 13.40
C THR A 235 11.28 -21.07 12.01
N ILE A 236 11.50 -19.96 11.31
CA ILE A 236 12.15 -19.85 10.01
C ILE A 236 13.39 -18.98 10.20
N LYS A 237 14.56 -19.55 9.93
CA LYS A 237 15.83 -18.81 9.91
C LYS A 237 16.07 -18.28 8.50
N HIS A 238 16.52 -17.03 8.43
CA HIS A 238 16.92 -16.39 7.18
C HIS A 238 18.45 -16.47 7.09
N GLY A 239 18.95 -16.88 5.93
CA GLY A 239 20.39 -16.98 5.64
C GLY A 239 20.96 -15.70 5.09
#